data_AF-A0A7J6RRV7-F1
#
_entry.id   AF-A0A7J6RRV7-F1
#
_cell.length_a   1.000
_cell.length_b   1.000
_cell.length_c   1.000
_cell.angle_alpha   90.00
_cell.angle_beta   90.00
_cell.angle_gamma   90.00
#
_symmetry.space_group_name_H-M   'P 1'
#
loop_
_entity.id
_entity.type
_entity.pdbx_description
1 polymer ?
#
loop_
_entity_poly.entity_id
_entity_poly.type
_entity_poly.pdbx_seq_one_letter_code
_entity_poly.pdbx_strand_id
1 'polypeptide(L)'
;MGATAASGYFITLEMYDGDINSPVVPIVIYVVVGYVVGKLITNVFGLAVDSMLQCFVADEELNKSCGGAQSTPPLLKNFLDKNSKK
;
A
#
# COMPACT_ATOMS: atom_id res chain seq x y z
N MET A 1 4.50 9.70 8.24
CA MET A 1 4.08 10.19 9.57
C MET A 1 4.60 11.59 9.88
N GLY A 2 5.91 11.84 9.77
CA GLY A 2 6.47 13.18 10.04
C GLY A 2 5.82 14.31 9.23
N ALA A 3 5.60 14.09 7.93
CA ALA A 3 4.91 15.06 7.07
C ALA A 3 3.46 15.35 7.51
N THR A 4 2.70 14.30 7.90
CA THR A 4 1.30 14.42 8.34
C THR A 4 1.17 15.16 9.68
N ALA A 5 2.13 14.93 10.59
CA ALA A 5 2.21 15.65 11.86
C ALA A 5 2.57 17.12 11.65
N ALA A 6 3.55 17.40 10.78
CA ALA A 6 3.95 18.76 10.44
C ALA A 6 2.80 19.54 9.80
N SER A 7 2.13 18.96 8.79
CA SER A 7 0.97 19.60 8.16
C SER A 7 -0.17 19.83 9.15
N GLY A 8 -0.47 18.84 10.00
CA GLY A 8 -1.51 18.98 11.04
C GLY A 8 -1.20 20.10 12.05
N TYR A 9 0.08 20.26 12.41
CA TYR A 9 0.52 21.35 13.29
C TYR A 9 0.31 22.72 12.65
N PHE A 10 0.77 22.93 11.41
CA PHE A 10 0.59 24.21 10.71
C PHE A 10 -0.89 24.55 10.48
N ILE A 11 -1.70 23.57 10.07
CA ILE A 11 -3.15 23.74 9.91
C ILE A 11 -3.80 24.17 11.22
N THR A 12 -3.44 23.53 12.34
CA THR A 12 -4.03 23.85 13.65
C THR A 12 -3.64 25.25 14.12
N LEU A 13 -2.40 25.69 13.85
CA LEU A 13 -1.94 27.04 14.18
C LEU A 13 -2.64 28.12 13.37
N GLU A 14 -2.82 27.93 12.06
CA GLU A 14 -3.47 28.93 11.22
C GLU A 14 -4.99 28.99 11.44
N MET A 15 -5.63 27.88 11.80
CA MET A 15 -7.08 27.79 11.93
C MET A 15 -7.60 28.30 13.28
N TYR A 16 -6.79 28.20 14.35
CA TYR A 16 -7.16 28.55 15.72
C TYR A 16 -6.12 29.46 16.37
N ASP A 17 -5.81 30.56 15.69
CA ASP A 17 -4.76 31.50 16.09
C ASP A 17 -5.06 32.12 17.47
N GLY A 18 -4.41 31.59 18.51
CA GLY A 18 -4.48 32.08 19.90
C GLY A 18 -5.54 31.44 20.81
N ASP A 19 -6.46 30.61 20.29
CA ASP A 19 -7.52 29.98 21.10
C ASP A 19 -7.12 28.62 21.70
N ILE A 20 -6.06 28.00 21.18
CA ILE A 20 -5.60 26.68 21.62
C ILE A 20 -4.38 26.79 22.54
N ASN A 21 -4.56 26.35 23.79
CA ASN A 21 -3.51 26.33 24.81
C ASN A 21 -2.48 25.21 24.60
N SER A 22 -2.84 24.12 23.90
CA SER A 22 -1.92 23.02 23.56
C SER A 22 -2.31 22.34 22.24
N PRO A 23 -1.46 22.45 21.18
CA PRO A 23 -1.70 21.79 19.90
C PRO A 23 -1.29 20.30 19.91
N VAL A 24 -0.83 19.76 21.03
CA VAL A 24 -0.32 18.38 21.11
C VAL A 24 -1.42 17.34 20.82
N VAL A 25 -2.62 17.54 21.39
CA VAL A 25 -3.75 16.62 21.23
C VAL A 25 -4.17 16.46 19.76
N PRO A 26 -4.45 17.54 18.99
CA PRO A 26 -4.82 17.39 17.58
C PRO A 26 -3.71 16.74 16.74
N ILE A 27 -2.43 17.04 17.00
CA ILE A 27 -1.31 16.40 16.28
C ILE A 27 -1.29 14.89 16.51
N VAL A 28 -1.50 14.43 17.75
CA VAL A 28 -1.57 12.99 18.05
C VAL A 28 -2.71 12.34 17.28
N ILE A 29 -3.87 12.98 17.18
CA ILE A 29 -5.01 12.48 16.40
C ILE A 29 -4.64 12.36 14.91
N TYR A 30 -4.01 13.38 14.31
CA TYR A 30 -3.55 13.33 12.92
C TYR A 30 -2.55 12.19 12.67
N VAL A 31 -1.65 11.95 13.62
CA VAL A 31 -0.68 10.84 13.53
C VAL A 31 -1.36 9.48 13.61
N VAL A 32 -2.31 9.31 14.53
CA VAL A 32 -3.06 8.04 14.69
C VAL A 32 -3.87 7.75 13.44
N VAL A 33 -4.63 8.72 12.93
CA VAL A 33 -5.43 8.56 11.71
C VAL A 33 -4.53 8.25 10.51
N GLY A 34 -3.44 9.01 10.35
CA GLY A 34 -2.47 8.77 9.29
C GLY A 34 -1.83 7.37 9.36
N TYR A 35 -1.56 6.86 10.57
CA TYR A 35 -1.03 5.51 10.75
C TYR A 35 -2.05 4.44 10.34
N VAL A 36 -3.30 4.57 10.78
CA VAL A 36 -4.35 3.60 10.49
C VAL A 36 -4.60 3.51 8.99
N VAL A 37 -4.73 4.66 8.32
CA VAL A 37 -4.93 4.72 6.85
C VAL A 37 -3.73 4.13 6.12
N GLY A 38 -2.51 4.52 6.51
CA GLY A 38 -1.29 3.98 5.90
C GLY A 38 -1.20 2.46 6.02
N LYS A 39 -1.48 1.92 7.21
CA LYS A 39 -1.47 0.48 7.46
C LYS A 39 -2.54 -0.25 6.64
N LEU A 40 -3.74 0.31 6.52
CA LEU A 40 -4.82 -0.26 5.70
C LEU A 40 -4.41 -0.36 4.23
N ILE A 41 -3.87 0.72 3.66
CA ILE A 41 -3.47 0.74 2.24
C ILE A 41 -2.35 -0.28 1.99
N THR A 42 -1.32 -0.30 2.83
CA THR A 42 -0.23 -1.27 2.66
C THR A 42 -0.70 -2.72 2.82
N ASN A 43 -1.64 -2.98 3.73
CA ASN A 43 -2.21 -4.32 3.91
C ASN A 43 -3.01 -4.78 2.68
N VAL A 44 -3.87 -3.92 2.13
CA VAL A 44 -4.64 -4.22 0.92
C VAL A 44 -3.70 -4.43 -0.26
N PHE A 45 -2.64 -3.63 -0.37
CA PHE A 45 -1.65 -3.79 -1.43
C PHE A 45 -0.92 -5.15 -1.34
N GLY A 46 -0.49 -5.55 -0.14
CA GLY A 46 0.12 -6.87 0.08
C GLY A 46 -0.81 -8.01 -0.34
N LEU A 47 -2.06 -7.98 0.14
CA LEU A 47 -3.06 -8.99 -0.19
C LEU A 47 -3.36 -9.07 -1.69
N ALA A 48 -3.40 -7.92 -2.38
CA ALA A 48 -3.61 -7.87 -3.83
C ALA A 48 -2.43 -8.51 -4.60
N VAL A 49 -1.19 -8.23 -4.19
CA VAL A 49 0.00 -8.84 -4.80
C VAL A 49 0.02 -10.37 -4.58
N ASP A 50 -0.24 -10.83 -3.36
CA ASP A 50 -0.30 -12.26 -3.05
C ASP A 50 -1.39 -12.97 -3.86
N SER A 51 -2.55 -12.33 -4.00
CA SER A 51 -3.66 -12.86 -4.80
C SER A 51 -3.32 -12.92 -6.29
N MET A 52 -2.63 -11.91 -6.85
CA MET A 52 -2.16 -11.95 -8.23
C MET A 52 -1.18 -13.10 -8.47
N LEU A 53 -0.26 -13.34 -7.53
CA LEU A 53 0.69 -14.45 -7.63
C LEU A 53 -0.01 -15.81 -7.49
N GLN A 54 -0.99 -15.95 -6.60
CA GLN A 54 -1.79 -17.17 -6.49
C GLN A 54 -2.58 -17.46 -7.76
N CYS A 55 -3.21 -16.44 -8.36
CA CYS A 55 -3.88 -16.58 -9.65
C CYS A 55 -2.91 -17.01 -10.77
N PHE A 56 -1.68 -16.48 -10.76
CA PHE A 56 -0.63 -16.90 -11.70
C PHE A 56 -0.28 -18.38 -11.52
N VAL A 57 0.01 -18.80 -10.28
CA VAL A 57 0.36 -20.21 -9.99
C VAL A 57 -0.78 -21.14 -10.36
N ALA A 58 -2.02 -20.78 -10.03
CA ALA A 58 -3.20 -21.57 -10.39
C ALA A 58 -3.36 -21.70 -11.91
N ASP A 59 -3.16 -20.61 -12.67
CA ASP A 59 -3.21 -20.63 -14.14
C ASP A 59 -2.10 -21.48 -14.75
N GLU A 60 -0.88 -21.43 -14.18
CA GLU A 60 0.27 -22.26 -14.59
C GLU A 60 -0.01 -23.75 -14.36
N GLU A 61 -0.61 -24.12 -13.23
CA GLU A 61 -0.96 -25.50 -12.92
C GLU A 61 -2.10 -26.03 -13.79
N LEU A 62 -3.15 -25.22 -14.02
CA LEU A 62 -4.32 -25.62 -14.80
C LEU A 62 -3.98 -25.77 -16.29
N ASN A 63 -3.15 -24.87 -16.82
CA ASN A 63 -2.77 -24.81 -18.24
C ASN A 63 -1.42 -25.47 -18.53
N LYS A 64 -0.90 -26.28 -17.61
CA LYS A 64 0.38 -27.00 -17.76
C LYS A 64 0.46 -27.83 -19.04
N SER A 65 -0.65 -28.46 -19.44
CA SER A 65 -0.75 -29.25 -20.68
C SER A 65 -0.81 -28.40 -21.96
N CYS A 66 -1.11 -27.10 -21.83
CA CYS A 66 -1.28 -26.16 -22.94
C CYS A 66 -0.08 -25.21 -23.12
N GLY A 67 1.03 -25.44 -22.40
CA GLY A 67 2.24 -24.61 -22.48
C GLY A 67 2.38 -23.57 -21.37
N GLY A 68 1.63 -23.70 -20.27
CA GLY A 68 1.74 -22.86 -19.07
C GLY A 68 0.71 -21.72 -18.99
N ALA A 69 0.94 -20.77 -18.10
CA ALA A 69 0.02 -19.69 -17.78
C ALA A 69 -0.32 -18.82 -19.02
N GLN A 70 -1.60 -18.75 -19.38
CA GLN A 70 -2.12 -18.01 -20.53
C GLN A 70 -2.73 -16.66 -20.16
N SER A 71 -3.28 -16.51 -18.96
CA SER A 71 -4.02 -15.31 -18.52
C SER A 71 -3.14 -14.33 -17.74
N THR A 72 -1.82 -14.43 -17.90
CA THR A 72 -0.85 -13.63 -17.15
C THR A 72 -0.55 -12.29 -17.85
N PRO A 73 -0.62 -11.16 -17.15
CA PRO A 73 -0.27 -9.87 -17.75
C PRO A 73 1.19 -9.85 -18.23
N PRO A 74 1.46 -9.22 -19.40
CA PRO A 74 2.76 -9.31 -20.07
C PRO A 74 3.91 -8.75 -19.23
N LEU A 75 3.66 -7.72 -18.41
CA LEU A 75 4.67 -7.19 -17.48
C LEU A 75 5.10 -8.27 -16.48
N LEU A 76 4.16 -8.91 -15.80
CA LEU A 76 4.44 -9.94 -14.80
C LEU A 76 5.17 -11.14 -15.42
N LYS A 77 4.78 -11.55 -16.63
CA LYS A 77 5.44 -12.62 -17.38
C LYS A 77 6.92 -12.30 -17.68
N ASN A 78 7.23 -11.07 -18.11
CA ASN A 78 8.61 -10.63 -18.33
C ASN A 78 9.43 -10.58 -17.03
N PHE A 79 8.80 -10.14 -15.93
CA PHE A 79 9.45 -10.15 -14.61
C PHE A 79 9.76 -11.56 -14.14
N LEU A 80 8.85 -12.51 -14.33
CA LEU A 80 9.02 -13.91 -13.94
C LEU A 80 10.07 -14.62 -14.81
N ASP A 81 10.05 -14.49 -16.14
CA ASP A 81 11.07 -15.12 -17.01
C ASP A 81 12.49 -14.63 -16.68
N LYS A 82 12.63 -13.34 -16.37
CA LYS A 82 13.91 -12.74 -15.98
C LYS A 82 14.44 -13.27 -14.64
N ASN A 83 13.55 -13.61 -13.70
CA ASN A 83 13.94 -14.08 -12.36
C ASN A 83 13.92 -15.62 -12.22
N SER A 84 13.31 -16.35 -13.16
CA SER A 84 13.24 -17.82 -13.17
C SER A 84 14.50 -18.49 -13.74
N LYS A 85 15.30 -17.77 -14.55
CA LYS A 85 16.54 -18.28 -15.18
C LYS A 85 17.81 -18.19 -14.31
N LYS A 86 17.67 -18.12 -12.98
CA LYS A 86 18.80 -18.13 -12.03
C LYS A 86 18.69 -19.33 -11.11
#